data_AF-A0A955P1A2-F1
#
_entry.id   AF-A0A955P1A2-F1
#
_cell.length_a   1.000
_cell.length_b   1.000
_cell.length_c   1.000
_cell.angle_alpha   90.00
_cell.angle_beta   90.00
_cell.angle_gamma   90.00
#
_symmetry.space_group_name_H-M   'P 1'
#
loop_
_entity.id
_entity.type
_entity.pdbx_description
1 polymer ?
#
loop_
_entity_poly.entity_id
_entity_poly.type
_entity_poly.pdbx_seq_one_letter_code
_entity_poly.pdbx_strand_id
1 'polypeptide(L)'
;MKKPFLIQLLTLVLFSFHGSFAAEAINPGFTFQGLYEEGDTPFNGTIRLKFSLWDAEEDGNQIGSSQTLDDIGVVDGVFTVVLNASDEYGENAFNGEDRWLQVEECLDVECTSSEIYSPRQGLRAIPYAYYAATSPWMGLTGVPEGFADGVDNTGDSLWEGEEAGPIHSANKVGIGSATPHHQLRIAGGPTWTTNGWAGA
;
A
#
# COMPACT_ATOMS: atom_id res chain seq x y z
N MET A 1 -47.52 -55.60 12.00
CA MET A 1 -48.31 -54.50 12.61
C MET A 1 -47.68 -53.18 12.15
N LYS A 2 -48.43 -52.33 11.45
CA LYS A 2 -48.00 -51.02 10.92
C LYS A 2 -48.08 -49.95 12.02
N LYS A 3 -47.11 -49.02 12.11
CA LYS A 3 -47.20 -47.64 12.69
C LYS A 3 -45.79 -46.97 12.76
N PRO A 4 -45.66 -45.64 12.72
CA PRO A 4 -45.58 -44.87 11.47
C PRO A 4 -44.30 -44.02 11.33
N PHE A 5 -44.11 -43.60 10.09
CA PHE A 5 -43.17 -42.61 9.56
C PHE A 5 -43.10 -41.34 10.42
N LEU A 6 -41.90 -40.96 10.90
CA LEU A 6 -41.63 -39.65 11.49
C LEU A 6 -40.67 -38.90 10.58
N ILE A 7 -41.19 -37.87 9.89
CA ILE A 7 -40.42 -36.91 9.11
C ILE A 7 -39.68 -36.02 10.12
N GLN A 8 -38.38 -36.24 10.28
CA GLN A 8 -37.51 -35.34 11.04
C GLN A 8 -37.11 -34.19 10.11
N LEU A 9 -37.64 -33.00 10.43
CA LEU A 9 -37.40 -31.73 9.76
C LEU A 9 -35.91 -31.37 9.89
N LEU A 10 -35.16 -31.40 8.79
CA LEU A 10 -33.78 -30.95 8.72
C LEU A 10 -33.78 -29.41 8.57
N THR A 11 -33.63 -28.68 9.68
CA THR A 11 -33.37 -27.23 9.65
C THR A 11 -31.92 -26.99 9.22
N LEU A 12 -31.73 -26.55 7.97
CA LEU A 12 -30.48 -26.04 7.45
C LEU A 12 -30.20 -24.65 8.07
N VAL A 13 -29.31 -24.59 9.05
CA VAL A 13 -28.76 -23.33 9.54
C VAL A 13 -27.73 -22.85 8.51
N LEU A 14 -28.09 -21.88 7.68
CA LEU A 14 -27.11 -21.10 6.91
C LEU A 14 -26.32 -20.26 7.92
N PHE A 15 -25.14 -20.73 8.32
CA PHE A 15 -24.14 -19.88 8.94
C PHE A 15 -23.56 -19.01 7.82
N SER A 16 -23.98 -17.74 7.76
CA SER A 16 -23.29 -16.75 6.93
C SER A 16 -21.89 -16.54 7.51
N PHE A 17 -20.93 -17.29 6.97
CA PHE A 17 -19.51 -17.04 7.19
C PHE A 17 -19.20 -15.73 6.47
N HIS A 18 -19.27 -14.62 7.21
CA HIS A 18 -18.69 -13.36 6.76
C HIS A 18 -17.18 -13.53 6.91
N GLY A 19 -16.55 -14.15 5.90
CA GLY A 19 -15.13 -13.99 5.72
C GLY A 19 -14.87 -12.52 5.44
N SER A 20 -14.45 -11.76 6.45
CA SER A 20 -13.68 -10.55 6.18
C SER A 20 -12.41 -11.04 5.48
N PHE A 21 -12.40 -10.96 4.16
CA PHE A 21 -11.14 -10.91 3.44
C PHE A 21 -10.52 -9.57 3.82
N ALA A 22 -9.66 -9.58 4.84
CA ALA A 22 -8.66 -8.53 4.93
C ALA A 22 -7.91 -8.58 3.60
N ALA A 23 -7.80 -7.45 2.91
CA ALA A 23 -6.86 -7.34 1.81
C ALA A 23 -5.49 -7.72 2.40
N GLU A 24 -4.93 -8.85 1.95
CA GLU A 24 -3.58 -9.23 2.35
C GLU A 24 -2.68 -8.09 1.88
N ALA A 25 -1.90 -7.51 2.81
CA ALA A 25 -0.95 -6.48 2.45
C ALA A 25 -0.11 -6.98 1.28
N ILE A 26 0.08 -6.14 0.26
CA ILE A 26 0.96 -6.49 -0.87
C ILE A 26 2.32 -6.79 -0.26
N ASN A 27 2.78 -8.02 -0.41
CA ASN A 27 4.04 -8.47 0.14
C ASN A 27 5.19 -7.66 -0.48
N PRO A 28 6.02 -6.94 0.31
CA PRO A 28 7.17 -6.18 -0.18
C PRO A 28 8.33 -7.07 -0.66
N GLY A 29 8.12 -8.39 -0.75
CA GLY A 29 9.07 -9.34 -1.29
C GLY A 29 9.42 -9.06 -2.75
N PHE A 30 10.68 -9.28 -3.10
CA PHE A 30 11.20 -8.99 -4.42
C PHE A 30 12.15 -10.08 -4.90
N THR A 31 12.29 -10.21 -6.21
CA THR A 31 13.24 -11.14 -6.83
C THR A 31 14.60 -10.49 -6.93
N PHE A 32 15.64 -11.21 -6.50
CA PHE A 32 17.03 -10.83 -6.66
C PHE A 32 17.74 -11.88 -7.51
N GLN A 33 18.49 -11.43 -8.51
CA GLN A 33 19.31 -12.28 -9.37
C GLN A 33 20.76 -11.83 -9.27
N GLY A 34 21.66 -12.79 -9.13
CA GLY A 34 23.09 -12.55 -9.08
C GLY A 34 23.87 -13.52 -9.96
N LEU A 35 25.09 -13.11 -10.29
CA LEU A 35 26.10 -13.95 -10.92
C LEU A 35 27.07 -14.42 -9.82
N TYR A 36 27.35 -15.71 -9.78
CA TYR A 36 28.29 -16.36 -8.89
C TYR A 36 29.32 -17.10 -9.75
N GLU A 37 30.58 -16.71 -9.60
CA GLU A 37 31.71 -17.25 -10.34
C GLU A 37 32.75 -17.77 -9.34
N GLU A 38 33.35 -18.91 -9.66
CA GLU A 38 34.53 -19.40 -8.94
C GLU A 38 35.75 -19.07 -9.82
N GLY A 39 36.50 -18.04 -9.42
CA GLY A 39 37.49 -17.40 -10.30
C GLY A 39 36.81 -16.75 -11.51
N ASP A 40 37.32 -17.01 -12.72
CA ASP A 40 36.74 -16.50 -13.98
C ASP A 40 35.80 -17.54 -14.65
N THR A 41 35.27 -18.50 -13.88
CA THR A 41 34.41 -19.56 -14.41
C THR A 41 33.03 -19.55 -13.77
N PRO A 42 31.94 -19.60 -14.56
CA PRO A 42 30.59 -19.69 -14.03
C PRO A 42 30.41 -20.97 -13.20
N PHE A 43 29.96 -20.80 -11.97
CA PHE A 43 29.72 -21.91 -11.07
C PHE A 43 28.42 -22.64 -11.42
N ASN A 44 28.39 -23.96 -11.20
CA ASN A 44 27.19 -24.77 -11.32
C ASN A 44 27.07 -25.66 -10.08
N GLY A 45 25.99 -25.51 -9.32
CA GLY A 45 25.84 -26.22 -8.06
C GLY A 45 24.83 -25.55 -7.14
N THR A 46 24.98 -25.76 -5.84
CA THR A 46 24.17 -25.11 -4.81
C THR A 46 25.06 -24.32 -3.89
N ILE A 47 24.65 -23.12 -3.52
CA ILE A 47 25.35 -22.25 -2.59
C ILE A 47 24.44 -21.87 -1.42
N ARG A 48 25.04 -21.27 -0.40
CA ARG A 48 24.33 -20.72 0.75
C ARG A 48 24.72 -19.26 0.92
N LEU A 49 23.72 -18.39 0.87
CA LEU A 49 23.93 -16.95 0.95
C LEU A 49 23.12 -16.36 2.09
N LYS A 50 23.69 -15.34 2.74
CA LYS A 50 23.03 -14.50 3.73
C LYS A 50 22.87 -13.10 3.16
N PHE A 51 21.68 -12.55 3.30
CA PHE A 51 21.31 -11.24 2.80
C PHE A 51 20.91 -10.33 3.97
N SER A 52 21.40 -9.09 3.97
CA SER A 52 20.99 -8.08 4.95
C SER A 52 20.76 -6.73 4.27
N LEU A 53 19.81 -5.96 4.78
CA LEU A 53 19.43 -4.66 4.24
C LEU A 53 20.05 -3.54 5.09
N TRP A 54 20.53 -2.47 4.46
CA TRP A 54 21.24 -1.37 5.11
C TRP A 54 20.79 0.00 4.59
N ASP A 55 20.98 1.02 5.42
CA ASP A 55 20.66 2.43 5.12
C ASP A 55 21.81 3.23 4.47
N ALA A 56 22.98 2.60 4.24
CA ALA A 56 24.11 3.19 3.53
C ALA A 56 25.00 2.13 2.85
N GLU A 57 25.74 2.56 1.83
CA GLU A 57 26.68 1.73 1.05
C GLU A 57 27.82 1.16 1.90
N GLU A 58 28.36 2.00 2.80
CA GLU A 58 29.41 1.69 3.77
C GLU A 58 28.99 2.26 5.14
N ASP A 59 29.42 1.62 6.24
CA ASP A 59 29.21 2.06 7.63
C ASP A 59 27.76 2.39 8.07
N GLY A 60 26.75 1.91 7.33
CA GLY A 60 25.33 2.11 7.66
C GLY A 60 24.79 1.27 8.84
N ASN A 61 23.53 1.50 9.20
CA ASN A 61 22.75 0.67 10.11
C ASN A 61 21.98 -0.40 9.33
N GLN A 62 21.91 -1.60 9.92
CA GLN A 62 21.10 -2.68 9.37
C GLN A 62 19.61 -2.40 9.60
N ILE A 63 18.79 -2.71 8.61
CA ILE A 63 17.34 -2.61 8.61
C ILE A 63 16.75 -4.02 8.67
N GLY A 64 15.98 -4.29 9.72
CA GLY A 64 15.36 -5.58 9.96
C GLY A 64 16.37 -6.72 10.20
N SER A 65 15.92 -7.95 9.94
CA SER A 65 16.71 -9.16 10.18
C SER A 65 17.44 -9.63 8.91
N SER A 66 18.55 -10.35 9.10
CA SER A 66 19.24 -11.01 7.99
C SER A 66 18.47 -12.25 7.55
N GLN A 67 18.41 -12.48 6.23
CA GLN A 67 17.79 -13.65 5.62
C GLN A 67 18.88 -14.59 5.13
N THR A 68 18.97 -15.78 5.72
CA THR A 68 19.86 -16.85 5.25
C THR A 68 19.08 -17.80 4.36
N LEU A 69 19.58 -18.03 3.15
CA LEU A 69 19.00 -18.93 2.18
C LEU A 69 19.95 -20.09 1.91
N ASP A 70 19.44 -21.30 2.11
CA ASP A 70 20.14 -22.55 1.90
C ASP A 70 19.83 -23.13 0.51
N ASP A 71 20.72 -24.01 0.03
CA ASP A 71 20.52 -24.81 -1.18
C ASP A 71 20.11 -23.98 -2.42
N ILE A 72 20.66 -22.77 -2.57
CA ILE A 72 20.39 -21.88 -3.70
C ILE A 72 21.03 -22.47 -4.94
N GLY A 73 20.20 -22.94 -5.88
CA GLY A 73 20.66 -23.46 -7.16
C GLY A 73 21.29 -22.37 -8.04
N VAL A 74 22.48 -22.66 -8.53
CA VAL A 74 23.24 -21.84 -9.49
C VAL A 74 23.39 -22.63 -10.78
N VAL A 75 22.98 -22.02 -11.89
CA VAL A 75 23.09 -22.62 -13.24
C VAL A 75 23.76 -21.61 -14.15
N ASP A 76 24.86 -22.03 -14.78
CA ASP A 76 25.70 -21.17 -15.62
C ASP A 76 26.09 -19.86 -14.91
N GLY A 77 26.42 -19.97 -13.62
CA GLY A 77 26.76 -18.86 -12.74
C GLY A 77 25.58 -18.03 -12.25
N VAL A 78 24.36 -18.20 -12.77
CA VAL A 78 23.22 -17.37 -12.39
C VAL A 78 22.40 -18.04 -11.30
N PHE A 79 22.06 -17.30 -10.25
CA PHE A 79 21.08 -17.70 -9.24
C PHE A 79 19.94 -16.68 -9.15
N THR A 80 18.77 -17.12 -8.72
CA THR A 80 17.61 -16.26 -8.51
C THR A 80 16.92 -16.63 -7.20
N VAL A 81 16.67 -15.65 -6.36
CA VAL A 81 16.06 -15.81 -5.03
C VAL A 81 14.94 -14.79 -4.81
N VAL A 82 14.03 -15.10 -3.90
CA VAL A 82 13.03 -14.15 -3.42
C VAL A 82 13.43 -13.69 -2.02
N LEU A 83 13.59 -12.39 -1.85
CA LEU A 83 13.96 -11.76 -0.60
C LEU A 83 12.74 -11.07 0.02
N ASN A 84 12.73 -10.94 1.34
CA ASN A 84 11.69 -10.26 2.11
C ASN A 84 10.27 -10.84 1.95
N ALA A 85 10.15 -12.13 1.58
CA ALA A 85 8.85 -12.79 1.35
C ALA A 85 8.06 -13.01 2.64
N SER A 86 8.68 -12.90 3.81
CA SER A 86 8.04 -13.06 5.12
C SER A 86 8.21 -11.82 5.99
N ASP A 87 8.42 -10.65 5.37
CA ASP A 87 8.68 -9.37 6.03
C ASP A 87 9.94 -9.38 6.92
N GLU A 88 10.99 -10.09 6.48
CA GLU A 88 12.26 -10.22 7.20
C GLU A 88 12.93 -8.86 7.47
N TYR A 89 12.77 -7.89 6.56
CA TYR A 89 13.30 -6.52 6.70
C TYR A 89 12.35 -5.59 7.46
N GLY A 90 11.11 -5.99 7.64
CA GLY A 90 10.05 -5.26 8.34
C GLY A 90 9.26 -4.29 7.47
N GLU A 91 8.04 -3.99 7.92
CA GLU A 91 7.04 -3.16 7.23
C GLU A 91 7.55 -1.81 6.67
N ASN A 92 8.50 -1.17 7.36
CA ASN A 92 9.04 0.14 6.99
C ASN A 92 10.38 0.07 6.25
N ALA A 93 10.81 -1.12 5.83
CA ALA A 93 12.07 -1.31 5.12
C ALA A 93 12.12 -0.49 3.82
N PHE A 94 11.02 -0.38 3.07
CA PHE A 94 10.97 0.30 1.77
C PHE A 94 10.09 1.55 1.82
N ASN A 95 10.57 2.58 2.51
CA ASN A 95 9.84 3.83 2.77
C ASN A 95 10.19 4.99 1.81
N GLY A 96 10.86 4.70 0.69
CA GLY A 96 11.29 5.69 -0.30
C GLY A 96 12.71 6.23 -0.12
N GLU A 97 13.34 5.93 1.02
CA GLU A 97 14.77 6.21 1.26
C GLU A 97 15.67 5.18 0.55
N ASP A 98 16.92 5.56 0.27
CA ASP A 98 17.88 4.65 -0.39
C ASP A 98 18.19 3.41 0.46
N ARG A 99 18.39 2.27 -0.21
CA ARG A 99 18.66 0.98 0.44
C ARG A 99 19.79 0.24 -0.23
N TRP A 100 20.57 -0.44 0.59
CA TRP A 100 21.72 -1.23 0.15
C TRP A 100 21.60 -2.66 0.63
N LEU A 101 21.69 -3.60 -0.30
CA LEU A 101 21.69 -5.03 -0.04
C LEU A 101 23.14 -5.51 0.13
N GLN A 102 23.44 -6.03 1.31
CA GLN A 102 24.66 -6.79 1.56
C GLN A 102 24.41 -8.25 1.22
N VAL A 103 25.33 -8.84 0.46
CA VAL A 103 25.36 -10.27 0.16
C VAL A 103 26.58 -10.86 0.83
N GLU A 104 26.41 -12.00 1.50
CA GLU A 104 27.49 -12.72 2.15
C GLU A 104 27.36 -14.22 1.82
N GLU A 105 28.50 -14.87 1.59
CA GLU A 105 28.55 -16.31 1.43
C GLU A 105 28.85 -16.98 2.77
N CYS A 106 28.03 -17.97 3.14
CA CYS A 106 28.23 -18.71 4.38
C CYS A 106 29.33 -19.75 4.21
N LEU A 107 30.33 -19.74 5.10
CA LEU A 107 31.46 -20.68 5.05
C LEU A 107 31.24 -21.94 5.90
N ASP A 108 30.19 -21.96 6.73
CA ASP A 108 29.84 -23.09 7.59
C ASP A 108 28.32 -23.37 7.59
N VAL A 109 27.93 -24.48 8.24
CA VAL A 109 26.54 -24.95 8.21
C VAL A 109 25.59 -24.13 9.09
N GLU A 110 26.13 -23.31 9.99
CA GLU A 110 25.37 -22.41 10.85
C GLU A 110 25.39 -20.94 10.37
N CYS A 111 26.12 -20.66 9.28
CA CYS A 111 26.47 -19.33 8.79
C CYS A 111 27.05 -18.40 9.87
N THR A 112 27.85 -18.95 10.79
CA THR A 112 28.52 -18.16 11.84
C THR A 112 29.75 -17.41 11.31
N SER A 113 30.40 -17.98 10.30
CA SER A 113 31.43 -17.36 9.49
C SER A 113 30.93 -17.15 8.07
N SER A 114 31.24 -15.97 7.52
CA SER A 114 30.83 -15.59 6.17
C SER A 114 31.87 -14.71 5.47
N GLU A 115 31.93 -14.85 4.16
CA GLU A 115 32.69 -13.94 3.28
C GLU A 115 31.76 -12.82 2.81
N ILE A 116 32.21 -11.57 2.93
CA ILE A 116 31.40 -10.39 2.65
C ILE A 116 31.68 -9.91 1.22
N TYR A 117 30.66 -9.85 0.36
CA TYR A 117 30.80 -9.28 -0.96
C TYR A 117 30.58 -7.76 -0.91
N SER A 118 31.64 -7.01 -1.20
CA SER A 118 31.68 -5.54 -1.16
C SER A 118 31.95 -4.97 -2.57
N PRO A 119 31.36 -3.82 -2.94
CA PRO A 119 30.46 -2.98 -2.15
C PRO A 119 29.02 -3.50 -2.10
N ARG A 120 28.23 -2.99 -1.14
CA ARG A 120 26.80 -3.30 -1.04
C ARG A 120 26.06 -2.85 -2.29
N GLN A 121 25.07 -3.63 -2.71
CA GLN A 121 24.32 -3.38 -3.93
C GLN A 121 23.14 -2.44 -3.66
N GLY A 122 23.13 -1.25 -4.25
CA GLY A 122 22.00 -0.32 -4.13
C GLY A 122 20.71 -0.89 -4.74
N LEU A 123 19.65 -0.97 -3.95
CA LEU A 123 18.32 -1.36 -4.41
C LEU A 123 17.62 -0.14 -5.01
N ARG A 124 17.31 -0.19 -6.30
CA ARG A 124 16.65 0.89 -7.05
C ARG A 124 15.20 0.51 -7.38
N ALA A 125 14.31 1.51 -7.32
CA ALA A 125 12.91 1.63 -7.79
C ALA A 125 11.96 0.40 -7.86
N ILE A 126 12.41 -0.78 -8.29
CA ILE A 126 11.61 -2.00 -8.47
C ILE A 126 11.00 -2.53 -7.15
N PRO A 127 11.70 -2.55 -5.98
CA PRO A 127 11.06 -2.90 -4.71
C PRO A 127 10.21 -1.77 -4.10
N TYR A 128 10.25 -0.54 -4.65
CA TYR A 128 9.53 0.62 -4.11
C TYR A 128 8.14 0.82 -4.71
N ALA A 129 7.68 -0.05 -5.62
CA ALA A 129 6.31 0.01 -6.12
C ALA A 129 5.28 -0.15 -4.97
N TYR A 130 5.65 -0.83 -3.89
CA TYR A 130 4.85 -0.89 -2.65
C TYR A 130 4.62 0.49 -2.04
N TYR A 131 5.67 1.33 -1.96
CA TYR A 131 5.56 2.66 -1.40
C TYR A 131 4.58 3.55 -2.17
N ALA A 132 4.39 3.33 -3.47
CA ALA A 132 3.41 4.08 -4.26
C ALA A 132 1.96 3.87 -3.77
N ALA A 133 1.64 2.72 -3.18
CA ALA A 133 0.30 2.43 -2.66
C ALA A 133 0.01 3.17 -1.33
N THR A 134 1.05 3.51 -0.56
CA THR A 134 0.93 4.16 0.76
C THR A 134 1.57 5.56 0.78
N SER A 135 1.94 6.09 -0.38
CA SER A 135 2.72 7.33 -0.47
C SER A 135 1.93 8.52 0.09
N PRO A 136 2.50 9.30 1.03
CA PRO A 136 1.87 10.50 1.53
C PRO A 136 1.83 11.58 0.44
N TRP A 137 0.73 12.33 0.35
CA TRP A 137 0.60 13.44 -0.61
C TRP A 137 1.69 14.51 -0.48
N MET A 138 2.27 14.67 0.71
CA MET A 138 3.34 15.63 0.99
C MET A 138 4.60 15.42 0.13
N GLY A 139 4.80 14.23 -0.47
CA GLY A 139 5.95 13.90 -1.31
C GLY A 139 5.67 13.86 -2.82
N LEU A 140 4.43 14.08 -3.26
CA LEU A 140 4.06 14.00 -4.68
C LEU A 140 4.40 15.30 -5.40
N THR A 141 5.07 15.20 -6.56
CA THR A 141 5.27 16.36 -7.45
C THR A 141 4.15 16.44 -8.48
N GLY A 142 3.74 17.66 -8.85
CA GLY A 142 2.67 17.86 -9.83
C GLY A 142 1.25 17.63 -9.30
N VAL A 143 1.06 17.63 -7.97
CA VAL A 143 -0.28 17.68 -7.36
C VAL A 143 -0.98 18.96 -7.85
N PRO A 144 -2.17 18.88 -8.48
CA PRO A 144 -2.90 20.06 -8.89
C PRO A 144 -3.19 20.96 -7.68
N GLU A 145 -3.19 22.28 -7.87
CA GLU A 145 -3.28 23.27 -6.79
C GLU A 145 -4.47 23.04 -5.85
N GLY A 146 -5.61 22.56 -6.37
CA GLY A 146 -6.82 22.22 -5.60
C GLY A 146 -6.75 20.92 -4.79
N PHE A 147 -5.60 20.25 -4.71
CA PHE A 147 -5.37 19.06 -3.88
C PHE A 147 -4.12 19.18 -3.00
N ALA A 148 -3.46 20.35 -3.01
CA ALA A 148 -2.19 20.54 -2.33
C ALA A 148 -2.31 20.63 -0.79
N ASP A 149 -3.52 20.81 -0.26
CA ASP A 149 -3.82 20.93 1.17
C ASP A 149 -4.01 19.58 1.89
N GLY A 150 -3.91 18.45 1.18
CA GLY A 150 -4.10 17.13 1.79
C GLY A 150 -5.55 16.71 1.92
N VAL A 151 -6.51 17.52 1.42
CA VAL A 151 -7.93 17.24 1.52
C VAL A 151 -8.53 17.16 0.11
N ASP A 152 -9.28 16.10 -0.18
CA ASP A 152 -9.91 15.88 -1.48
C ASP A 152 -11.20 16.71 -1.71
N ASN A 153 -11.38 17.81 -0.97
CA ASN A 153 -12.66 18.49 -0.85
C ASN A 153 -12.69 19.92 -1.40
N THR A 154 -11.57 20.49 -1.84
CA THR A 154 -11.55 21.88 -2.33
C THR A 154 -11.86 21.97 -3.83
N GLY A 155 -13.05 21.46 -4.17
CA GLY A 155 -13.74 21.70 -5.44
C GLY A 155 -15.23 22.07 -5.28
N ASP A 156 -15.77 22.00 -4.06
CA ASP A 156 -17.11 22.51 -3.75
C ASP A 156 -17.18 22.97 -2.28
N SER A 157 -16.42 24.01 -1.95
CA SER A 157 -16.81 24.94 -0.88
C SER A 157 -17.83 25.96 -1.41
N LEU A 158 -18.60 25.65 -2.46
CA LEU A 158 -19.70 26.51 -2.88
C LEU A 158 -20.84 26.50 -1.84
N TRP A 159 -20.78 25.66 -0.79
CA TRP A 159 -21.84 25.56 0.22
C TRP A 159 -21.44 25.60 1.70
N GLU A 160 -20.16 25.56 2.09
CA GLU A 160 -19.79 25.70 3.51
C GLU A 160 -18.92 26.93 3.74
N GLY A 161 -19.60 28.03 4.10
CA GLY A 161 -18.98 29.13 4.83
C GLY A 161 -18.96 28.79 6.32
N GLU A 162 -17.76 28.65 6.87
CA GLU A 162 -17.50 28.83 8.29
C GLU A 162 -17.79 30.31 8.61
N GLU A 163 -18.71 30.53 9.55
CA GLU A 163 -19.40 31.79 9.85
C GLU A 163 -20.44 32.25 8.80
N ALA A 164 -21.66 31.70 8.95
CA ALA A 164 -22.92 31.99 8.25
C ALA A 164 -23.05 31.38 6.84
N GLY A 165 -23.49 30.12 6.79
CA GLY A 165 -23.81 29.39 5.57
C GLY A 165 -24.78 30.13 4.63
N PRO A 166 -24.79 29.83 3.31
CA PRO A 166 -25.47 30.64 2.29
C PRO A 166 -27.00 30.56 2.32
N ILE A 167 -27.59 29.92 3.34
CA ILE A 167 -29.03 29.91 3.52
C ILE A 167 -29.41 31.18 4.28
N HIS A 168 -29.35 32.31 3.57
CA HIS A 168 -30.03 33.51 4.04
C HIS A 168 -31.53 33.21 4.09
N SER A 169 -32.05 32.99 5.29
CA SER A 169 -33.48 32.92 5.63
C SER A 169 -34.26 34.21 5.31
N ALA A 170 -33.60 35.19 4.69
CA ALA A 170 -34.14 36.44 4.18
C ALA A 170 -34.34 36.41 2.65
N ASN A 171 -34.98 35.35 2.11
CA ASN A 171 -35.54 35.25 0.75
C ASN A 171 -34.64 35.64 -0.45
N LYS A 172 -33.34 35.90 -0.29
CA LYS A 172 -32.44 36.35 -1.35
C LYS A 172 -31.23 35.42 -1.39
N VAL A 173 -30.96 34.87 -2.57
CA VAL A 173 -29.85 33.94 -2.81
C VAL A 173 -28.92 34.60 -3.82
N GLY A 174 -27.64 34.70 -3.50
CA GLY A 174 -26.59 35.23 -4.39
C GLY A 174 -25.48 34.21 -4.58
N ILE A 175 -24.99 34.07 -5.81
CA ILE A 175 -23.76 33.32 -6.11
C ILE A 175 -22.66 34.37 -6.34
N GLY A 176 -21.58 34.32 -5.54
CA GLY A 176 -20.42 35.21 -5.70
C GLY A 176 -20.62 36.67 -5.23
N SER A 177 -21.67 36.98 -4.46
CA SER A 177 -21.91 38.31 -3.88
C SER A 177 -22.49 38.22 -2.48
N ALA A 178 -21.89 38.93 -1.53
CA ALA A 178 -22.38 39.04 -0.15
C ALA A 178 -23.62 39.95 0.00
N THR A 179 -24.01 40.68 -1.06
CA THR A 179 -25.19 41.56 -1.07
C THR A 179 -26.09 41.26 -2.26
N PRO A 180 -26.80 40.12 -2.26
CA PRO A 180 -27.71 39.78 -3.35
C PRO A 180 -28.85 40.79 -3.48
N HIS A 181 -28.96 41.40 -4.66
CA HIS A 181 -30.02 42.37 -4.98
C HIS A 181 -31.34 41.68 -5.37
N HIS A 182 -31.29 40.45 -5.86
CA HIS A 182 -32.43 39.73 -6.42
C HIS A 182 -32.66 38.39 -5.74
N GLN A 183 -33.90 37.89 -5.82
CA GLN A 183 -34.26 36.55 -5.35
C GLN A 183 -34.06 35.56 -6.49
N LEU A 184 -33.46 34.40 -6.21
CA LEU A 184 -33.48 33.29 -7.15
C LEU A 184 -34.92 32.73 -7.20
N ARG A 185 -35.60 32.91 -8.34
CA ARG A 185 -36.85 32.19 -8.61
C ARG A 185 -36.53 30.96 -9.46
N ILE A 186 -36.78 29.77 -8.93
CA ILE A 186 -36.78 28.53 -9.71
C ILE A 186 -38.19 28.38 -10.29
N ALA A 187 -38.36 28.71 -11.57
CA ALA A 187 -39.62 28.49 -12.27
C ALA A 187 -39.71 27.00 -12.68
N GLY A 188 -40.74 26.29 -12.24
CA GLY A 188 -41.02 24.91 -12.67
C GLY A 188 -40.93 23.80 -11.61
N GLY A 189 -41.03 24.12 -10.32
CA GLY A 189 -41.31 23.10 -9.29
C GLY A 189 -42.68 22.42 -9.54
N PRO A 190 -42.89 21.17 -9.09
CA PRO A 190 -44.12 20.44 -9.36
C PRO A 190 -45.34 21.22 -8.86
N THR A 191 -46.40 21.25 -9.66
CA THR A 191 -47.56 22.17 -9.56
C THR A 191 -48.38 22.08 -8.27
N TRP A 192 -48.07 21.17 -7.35
CA TRP A 192 -48.83 20.93 -6.12
C TRP A 192 -48.43 21.83 -4.94
N THR A 193 -47.44 22.72 -5.07
CA THR A 193 -47.07 23.68 -4.01
C THR A 193 -47.38 25.13 -4.42
N THR A 194 -48.64 25.46 -4.68
CA THR A 194 -49.10 26.86 -4.79
C THR A 194 -49.10 27.62 -3.47
N ASN A 195 -48.92 26.92 -2.35
CA ASN A 195 -48.62 27.53 -1.06
C ASN A 195 -47.12 27.39 -0.83
N GLY A 196 -46.43 28.52 -0.79
CA GLY A 196 -45.00 28.59 -0.54
C GLY A 196 -44.58 27.64 0.58
N TRP A 197 -43.47 26.96 0.36
CA TRP A 197 -42.92 25.98 1.28
C TRP A 197 -42.70 26.62 2.66
N ALA A 198 -43.61 26.36 3.60
CA ALA A 198 -43.40 26.58 5.02
C ALA A 198 -42.69 25.33 5.51
N GLY A 199 -41.35 25.39 5.59
CA GLY A 199 -40.50 24.25 5.93
C GLY A 199 -40.94 23.50 7.20
N ALA A 200 -40.50 22.25 7.32
CA ALA A 200 -40.55 21.51 8.57
C ALA A 200 -39.60 22.13 9.61
#